data_AF-A0A957PLV9-F1
#
_entry.id   AF-A0A957PLV9-F1
#
_cell.length_a   1.000
_cell.length_b   1.000
_cell.length_c   1.000
_cell.angle_alpha   90.00
_cell.angle_beta   90.00
_cell.angle_gamma   90.00
#
_symmetry.space_group_name_H-M   'P 1'
#
loop_
_entity.id
_entity.type
_entity.pdbx_description
1 polymer ?
#
loop_
_entity_poly.entity_id
_entity_poly.type
_entity_poly.pdbx_seq_one_letter_code
_entity_poly.pdbx_strand_id
1 'polypeptide(L)'
;MSKLDFEVEAATPESLGFSSERLQRVETHLRTNYVGRGKFPGTSVLIYRGGKIAHWSMNGYADMARQLPVAEDTIFRIYSMTKPVTAVAFMMLVEEARVALNDPVHKYIPEWENLEVYTGGGPDDAGNLKFTTKPANRPMEIVDLLRHTSGLTYAFQNSNGVDAAYRALGIGGLDTAGSLPDFIAKLTELPLIFS
;
A
#
# COMPACT_ATOMS: atom_id res chain seq x y z
N MET A 1 -9.38 -26.64 4.59
CA MET A 1 -9.56 -25.24 4.99
C MET A 1 -11.01 -25.08 5.40
N SER A 2 -11.28 -24.93 6.70
CA SER A 2 -12.63 -24.60 7.18
C SER A 2 -13.01 -23.26 6.56
N LYS A 3 -14.18 -23.19 5.90
CA LYS A 3 -14.80 -21.90 5.59
C LYS A 3 -14.94 -21.18 6.92
N LEU A 4 -14.30 -20.03 7.05
CA LEU A 4 -14.70 -19.08 8.07
C LEU A 4 -16.10 -18.62 7.66
N ASP A 5 -17.12 -19.26 8.21
CA ASP A 5 -18.52 -18.89 8.03
C ASP A 5 -18.78 -17.61 8.82
N PHE A 6 -18.27 -16.49 8.32
CA PHE A 6 -18.77 -15.18 8.73
C PHE A 6 -20.10 -14.97 8.02
N GLU A 7 -21.21 -15.33 8.67
CA GLU A 7 -22.53 -14.86 8.25
C GLU A 7 -22.57 -13.35 8.44
N VAL A 8 -22.32 -12.61 7.37
CA VAL A 8 -22.45 -11.15 7.38
C VAL A 8 -23.92 -10.82 7.13
N GLU A 9 -24.65 -10.51 8.19
CA GLU A 9 -26.08 -10.21 8.12
C GLU A 9 -26.32 -8.81 7.54
N ALA A 10 -27.24 -8.71 6.57
CA ALA A 10 -27.75 -7.42 6.11
C ALA A 10 -28.83 -6.88 7.06
N ALA A 11 -28.86 -5.58 7.29
CA ALA A 11 -29.91 -4.92 8.05
C ALA A 11 -30.48 -3.72 7.29
N THR A 12 -31.65 -3.25 7.73
CA THR A 12 -32.19 -2.01 7.17
C THR A 12 -31.25 -0.85 7.53
N PRO A 13 -30.93 0.04 6.57
CA PRO A 13 -30.07 1.20 6.82
C PRO A 13 -30.49 2.01 8.06
N GLU A 14 -31.80 2.19 8.27
CA GLU A 14 -32.38 2.95 9.39
C GLU A 14 -32.03 2.34 10.75
N SER A 15 -32.02 1.00 10.86
CA SER A 15 -31.63 0.32 12.10
C SER A 15 -30.17 0.56 12.50
N LEU A 16 -29.33 0.92 11.53
CA LEU A 16 -27.90 1.24 11.71
C LEU A 16 -27.64 2.75 11.71
N GLY A 17 -28.68 3.58 11.79
CA GLY A 17 -28.58 5.03 11.80
C GLY A 17 -28.19 5.64 10.46
N PHE A 18 -28.55 4.99 9.35
CA PHE A 18 -28.46 5.53 8.00
C PHE A 18 -29.84 5.79 7.40
N SER A 19 -29.89 6.44 6.24
CA SER A 19 -31.11 6.63 5.45
C SER A 19 -30.99 5.84 4.16
N SER A 20 -31.92 4.93 3.91
CA SER A 20 -31.97 4.13 2.68
C SER A 20 -31.95 5.01 1.44
N GLU A 21 -32.76 6.07 1.43
CA GLU A 21 -32.81 7.03 0.32
C GLU A 21 -31.44 7.67 0.06
N ARG A 22 -30.69 8.03 1.10
CA ARG A 22 -29.35 8.63 0.93
C ARG A 22 -28.31 7.61 0.48
N LEU A 23 -28.38 6.37 0.94
CA LEU A 23 -27.48 5.30 0.47
C LEU A 23 -27.74 4.97 -1.00
N GLN A 24 -29.00 4.96 -1.44
CA GLN A 24 -29.34 4.78 -2.85
C GLN A 24 -28.73 5.85 -3.76
N ARG A 25 -28.54 7.08 -3.25
CA ARG A 25 -27.86 8.15 -4.01
C ARG A 25 -26.39 7.81 -4.28
N VAL A 26 -25.71 7.08 -3.38
CA VAL A 26 -24.31 6.65 -3.56
C VAL A 26 -24.21 5.69 -4.74
N GLU A 27 -25.04 4.64 -4.74
CA GLU A 27 -25.09 3.69 -5.86
C GLU A 27 -25.44 4.40 -7.17
N THR A 28 -26.51 5.19 -7.16
CA THR A 28 -26.97 5.92 -8.36
C THR A 28 -25.88 6.84 -8.92
N HIS A 29 -25.15 7.53 -8.05
CA HIS A 29 -24.06 8.40 -8.46
C HIS A 29 -22.92 7.62 -9.12
N LEU A 30 -22.47 6.52 -8.52
CA LEU A 30 -21.40 5.66 -9.06
C LEU A 30 -21.83 5.01 -10.38
N ARG A 31 -23.03 4.43 -10.41
CA ARG A 31 -23.59 3.79 -11.60
C ARG A 31 -23.74 4.77 -12.75
N THR A 32 -24.35 5.93 -12.54
CA THR A 32 -24.65 6.88 -13.63
C THR A 32 -23.44 7.68 -14.05
N ASN A 33 -22.63 8.20 -13.12
CA ASN A 33 -21.59 9.17 -13.45
C ASN A 33 -20.19 8.58 -13.64
N TYR A 34 -19.94 7.38 -13.11
CA TYR A 34 -18.66 6.69 -13.27
C TYR A 34 -18.77 5.50 -14.22
N VAL A 35 -19.64 4.54 -13.93
CA VAL A 35 -19.78 3.33 -14.76
C VAL A 35 -20.46 3.67 -16.09
N GLY A 36 -21.63 4.29 -16.07
CA GLY A 36 -22.41 4.65 -17.25
C GLY A 36 -21.75 5.67 -18.18
N ARG A 37 -20.75 6.41 -17.68
CA ARG A 37 -19.91 7.32 -18.48
C ARG A 37 -18.55 6.72 -18.87
N GLY A 38 -18.32 5.44 -18.57
CA GLY A 38 -17.08 4.73 -18.92
C GLY A 38 -15.84 5.20 -18.17
N LYS A 39 -15.98 5.92 -17.04
CA LYS A 39 -14.83 6.33 -16.20
C LYS A 39 -14.26 5.15 -15.42
N PHE A 40 -15.14 4.28 -14.92
CA PHE A 40 -14.76 3.02 -14.27
C PHE A 40 -15.44 1.85 -14.99
N PRO A 41 -14.76 0.70 -15.16
CA PRO A 41 -15.37 -0.49 -15.73
C PRO A 41 -16.45 -1.08 -14.82
N GLY A 42 -16.26 -0.97 -13.50
CA GLY A 42 -17.20 -1.41 -12.49
C GLY A 42 -16.83 -0.92 -11.09
N THR A 43 -17.74 -1.09 -10.14
CA THR A 43 -17.56 -0.70 -8.72
C THR A 43 -18.18 -1.75 -7.80
N SER A 44 -17.60 -1.91 -6.60
CA SER A 44 -18.22 -2.59 -5.45
C SER A 44 -18.07 -1.67 -4.23
N VAL A 45 -19.17 -1.40 -3.53
CA VAL A 45 -19.19 -0.53 -2.35
C VAL A 45 -19.95 -1.23 -1.25
N LEU A 46 -19.26 -1.47 -0.14
CA LEU A 46 -19.80 -2.04 1.08
C LEU A 46 -19.74 -1.00 2.21
N ILE A 47 -20.85 -0.79 2.90
CA ILE A 47 -20.92 0.00 4.13
C ILE A 47 -21.33 -0.94 5.26
N TYR A 48 -20.45 -1.08 6.24
CA TYR A 48 -20.61 -1.97 7.37
C TYR A 48 -20.62 -1.18 8.68
N ARG A 49 -21.61 -1.41 9.54
CA ARG A 49 -21.74 -0.73 10.83
C ARG A 49 -22.46 -1.62 11.84
N GLY A 50 -21.99 -1.62 13.08
CA GLY A 50 -22.66 -2.35 14.16
C GLY A 50 -22.74 -3.86 13.93
N GLY A 51 -21.75 -4.44 13.23
CA GLY A 51 -21.75 -5.87 12.93
C GLY A 51 -22.62 -6.30 11.74
N LYS A 52 -23.21 -5.36 11.00
CA LYS A 52 -24.14 -5.66 9.90
C LYS A 52 -23.87 -4.82 8.65
N ILE A 53 -24.26 -5.34 7.50
CA ILE A 53 -24.21 -4.63 6.22
C ILE A 53 -25.36 -3.62 6.18
N ALA A 54 -25.02 -2.34 6.05
CA ALA A 54 -25.99 -1.26 5.83
C ALA A 54 -26.26 -1.05 4.33
N HIS A 55 -25.27 -1.29 3.48
CA HIS A 55 -25.40 -1.14 2.03
C HIS A 55 -24.33 -1.97 1.33
N TRP A 56 -24.72 -2.69 0.28
CA TRP A 56 -23.78 -3.33 -0.63
C TRP A 56 -24.29 -3.18 -2.06
N SER A 57 -23.51 -2.49 -2.89
CA SER A 57 -23.85 -2.32 -4.30
C SER A 57 -22.68 -2.67 -5.19
N MET A 58 -22.97 -3.38 -6.27
CA MET A 58 -22.01 -3.76 -7.31
C MET A 58 -22.54 -3.30 -8.67
N ASN A 59 -21.68 -2.70 -9.49
CA ASN A 59 -22.06 -2.14 -10.78
C ASN A 59 -21.00 -2.48 -11.84
N GLY A 60 -21.43 -2.63 -13.10
CA GLY A 60 -20.54 -2.78 -14.25
C GLY A 60 -19.81 -4.12 -14.28
N TYR A 61 -18.59 -4.11 -14.84
CA TYR A 61 -17.80 -5.30 -15.15
C TYR A 61 -16.49 -5.34 -14.36
N ALA A 62 -16.16 -6.51 -13.82
CA ALA A 62 -14.84 -6.84 -13.31
C ALA A 62 -13.84 -7.06 -14.45
N ASP A 63 -14.33 -7.58 -15.59
CA ASP A 63 -13.56 -7.76 -16.83
C ASP A 63 -14.44 -7.40 -18.03
N MET A 64 -14.10 -6.30 -18.70
CA MET A 64 -14.87 -5.83 -19.87
C MET A 64 -14.74 -6.75 -21.08
N ALA A 65 -13.56 -7.33 -21.31
CA ALA A 65 -13.29 -8.16 -22.48
C ALA A 65 -14.03 -9.49 -22.39
N ARG A 66 -14.09 -10.05 -21.18
CA ARG A 66 -14.84 -11.28 -20.88
C ARG A 66 -16.30 -11.03 -20.50
N GLN A 67 -16.73 -9.76 -20.44
CA GLN A 67 -18.05 -9.34 -19.97
C GLN A 67 -18.42 -9.94 -18.60
N LEU A 68 -17.45 -10.06 -17.69
CA LEU A 68 -17.68 -10.57 -16.35
C LEU A 68 -18.19 -9.43 -15.46
N PRO A 69 -19.41 -9.53 -14.88
CA PRO A 69 -19.92 -8.51 -13.99
C PRO A 69 -19.11 -8.43 -12.69
N VAL A 70 -19.12 -7.28 -12.03
CA VAL A 70 -18.67 -7.22 -10.63
C VAL A 70 -19.64 -8.01 -9.76
N ALA A 71 -19.08 -8.91 -8.95
CA ALA A 71 -19.78 -9.79 -8.02
C ALA A 71 -19.15 -9.71 -6.61
N GLU A 72 -19.82 -10.31 -5.62
CA GLU A 72 -19.44 -10.27 -4.21
C GLU A 72 -18.03 -10.82 -3.95
N ASP A 73 -17.66 -11.85 -4.71
CA ASP A 73 -16.39 -12.56 -4.65
C ASP A 73 -15.36 -12.08 -5.69
N THR A 74 -15.61 -10.94 -6.34
CA THR A 74 -14.67 -10.37 -7.29
C THR A 74 -13.33 -10.05 -6.62
N ILE A 75 -12.25 -10.61 -7.16
CA ILE A 75 -10.90 -10.37 -6.67
C ILE A 75 -10.37 -9.07 -7.27
N PHE A 76 -10.08 -8.09 -6.41
CA PHE A 76 -9.44 -6.83 -6.78
C PHE A 76 -7.95 -6.82 -6.45
N ARG A 77 -7.14 -6.18 -7.30
CA ARG A 77 -5.76 -5.81 -6.93
C ARG A 77 -5.83 -4.60 -6.00
N ILE A 78 -5.55 -4.80 -4.72
CA ILE A 78 -5.75 -3.77 -3.68
C ILE A 78 -4.54 -2.84 -3.48
N TYR A 79 -3.40 -3.14 -4.13
CA TYR A 79 -2.17 -2.34 -4.07
C TYR A 79 -1.78 -1.92 -2.64
N SER A 80 -1.64 -0.62 -2.38
CA SER A 80 -1.24 -0.09 -1.07
C SER A 80 -2.18 -0.44 0.08
N MET A 81 -3.42 -0.87 -0.18
CA MET A 81 -4.31 -1.39 0.87
C MET A 81 -3.80 -2.71 1.48
N THR A 82 -2.74 -3.31 0.94
CA THR A 82 -2.00 -4.40 1.60
C THR A 82 -1.25 -3.92 2.85
N LYS A 83 -0.87 -2.63 2.95
CA LYS A 83 -0.05 -2.11 4.06
C LYS A 83 -0.69 -2.34 5.44
N PRO A 84 -1.98 -2.05 5.68
CA PRO A 84 -2.63 -2.39 6.96
C PRO A 84 -2.59 -3.89 7.29
N VAL A 85 -2.71 -4.78 6.28
CA VAL A 85 -2.61 -6.23 6.50
C VAL A 85 -1.21 -6.60 6.97
N THR A 86 -0.17 -6.10 6.29
CA THR A 86 1.23 -6.29 6.71
C THR A 86 1.49 -5.69 8.09
N ALA A 87 0.94 -4.51 8.39
CA ALA A 87 1.11 -3.86 9.68
C ALA A 87 0.47 -4.67 10.81
N VAL A 88 -0.74 -5.22 10.63
CA VAL A 88 -1.36 -6.12 11.62
C VAL A 88 -0.52 -7.38 11.83
N ALA A 89 -0.08 -8.03 10.75
CA ALA A 89 0.80 -9.20 10.87
C ALA A 89 2.11 -8.88 11.61
N PHE A 90 2.65 -7.68 11.40
CA PHE A 90 3.82 -7.20 12.12
C PHE A 90 3.51 -6.92 13.60
N MET A 91 2.38 -6.28 13.90
CA MET A 91 1.97 -6.00 15.27
C MET A 91 1.72 -7.27 16.09
N MET A 92 1.33 -8.39 15.47
CA MET A 92 1.29 -9.69 16.15
C MET A 92 2.67 -10.10 16.68
N LEU A 93 3.76 -9.84 15.92
CA LEU A 93 5.13 -10.07 16.39
C LEU A 93 5.50 -9.16 17.57
N VAL A 94 4.95 -7.94 17.60
CA VAL A 94 5.13 -7.00 18.71
C VAL A 94 4.40 -7.50 19.96
N GLU A 95 3.16 -7.99 19.83
CA GLU A 95 2.39 -8.59 20.93
C GLU A 95 3.07 -9.85 21.48
N GLU A 96 3.73 -10.63 20.62
CA GLU A 96 4.54 -11.79 21.00
C GLU A 96 5.93 -11.42 21.55
N ALA A 97 6.24 -10.13 21.71
CA ALA A 97 7.53 -9.60 22.14
C ALA A 97 8.73 -10.09 21.31
N ARG A 98 8.50 -10.42 20.04
CA ARG A 98 9.56 -10.86 19.10
C ARG A 98 10.30 -9.69 18.46
N VAL A 99 9.64 -8.53 18.36
CA VAL A 99 10.21 -7.27 17.87
C VAL A 99 9.62 -6.11 18.68
N ALA A 100 10.41 -5.08 18.97
CA ALA A 100 9.93 -3.83 19.54
C ALA A 100 9.81 -2.72 18.48
N LEU A 101 8.85 -1.81 18.62
CA LEU A 101 8.66 -0.70 17.68
C LEU A 101 9.84 0.28 17.63
N ASN A 102 10.57 0.41 18.74
CA ASN A 102 11.77 1.23 18.86
C ASN A 102 13.07 0.40 18.68
N ASP A 103 12.97 -0.87 18.27
CA ASP A 103 14.17 -1.58 17.84
C ASP A 103 14.75 -0.87 16.61
N PRO A 104 16.08 -0.76 16.49
CA PRO A 104 16.69 -0.33 15.24
C PRO A 104 16.49 -1.39 14.17
N VAL A 105 16.20 -0.97 12.93
CA VAL A 105 15.97 -1.87 11.80
C VAL A 105 17.19 -2.75 11.52
N HIS A 106 18.40 -2.23 11.72
CA HIS A 106 19.63 -2.98 11.48
C HIS A 106 19.82 -4.20 12.40
N LYS A 107 19.05 -4.32 13.49
CA LYS A 107 18.98 -5.56 14.28
C LYS A 107 18.46 -6.74 13.46
N TYR A 108 17.61 -6.47 12.46
CA TYR A 108 16.96 -7.46 11.60
C TYR A 108 17.46 -7.40 10.15
N ILE A 109 17.97 -6.24 9.71
CA ILE A 109 18.55 -6.00 8.38
C ILE A 109 19.93 -5.33 8.57
N PRO A 110 20.97 -6.07 8.99
CA PRO A 110 22.26 -5.50 9.39
C PRO A 110 22.90 -4.58 8.36
N GLU A 111 22.69 -4.85 7.08
CA GLU A 111 23.23 -4.08 5.96
C GLU A 111 22.70 -2.64 5.92
N TRP A 112 21.65 -2.32 6.68
CA TRP A 112 21.07 -0.98 6.76
C TRP A 112 21.59 -0.12 7.94
N GLU A 113 22.59 -0.60 8.68
CA GLU A 113 23.13 0.12 9.85
C GLU A 113 23.63 1.53 9.52
N ASN A 114 24.28 1.68 8.35
CA ASN A 114 24.99 2.89 7.96
C ASN A 114 24.37 3.59 6.73
N LEU A 115 23.06 3.46 6.53
CA LEU A 115 22.37 4.21 5.48
C LEU A 115 22.53 5.72 5.72
N GLU A 116 22.97 6.43 4.68
CA GLU A 116 23.17 7.87 4.73
C GLU A 116 21.97 8.64 4.18
N VAL A 117 21.91 9.94 4.46
CA VAL A 117 20.84 10.84 4.02
C VAL A 117 21.30 11.67 2.83
N TYR A 118 20.47 11.71 1.80
CA TYR A 118 20.65 12.45 0.57
C TYR A 118 20.73 13.95 0.83
N THR A 119 21.74 14.60 0.25
CA THR A 119 21.85 16.07 0.19
C THR A 119 21.98 16.59 -1.24
N GLY A 120 22.18 15.73 -2.24
CA GLY A 120 22.30 16.11 -3.65
C GLY A 120 22.75 14.97 -4.56
N GLY A 121 22.71 15.19 -5.87
CA GLY A 121 23.19 14.24 -6.88
C GLY A 121 22.10 13.31 -7.43
N GLY A 122 22.51 12.22 -8.08
CA GLY A 122 21.64 11.28 -8.79
C GLY A 122 22.41 10.41 -9.78
N PRO A 123 21.70 9.63 -10.61
CA PRO A 123 22.32 8.91 -11.72
C PRO A 123 22.89 9.89 -12.77
N ASP A 124 24.07 9.60 -13.30
CA ASP A 124 24.65 10.32 -14.45
C ASP A 124 24.19 9.73 -15.81
N ASP A 125 24.62 10.35 -16.92
CA ASP A 125 24.23 9.92 -18.28
C ASP A 125 24.67 8.49 -18.62
N ALA A 126 25.67 7.94 -17.91
CA ALA A 126 26.13 6.57 -18.05
C ALA A 126 25.45 5.61 -17.05
N GLY A 127 24.53 6.10 -16.22
CA GLY A 127 23.80 5.33 -15.23
C GLY A 127 24.54 5.11 -13.91
N ASN A 128 25.71 5.74 -13.70
CA ASN A 128 26.43 5.63 -12.44
C ASN A 128 25.74 6.49 -11.36
N LEU A 129 25.57 5.93 -10.17
CA LEU A 129 24.96 6.63 -9.04
C LEU A 129 26.00 7.55 -8.38
N LYS A 130 25.77 8.86 -8.41
CA LYS A 130 26.65 9.86 -7.78
C LYS A 130 25.85 10.73 -6.83
N PHE A 131 25.89 10.38 -5.56
CA PHE A 131 25.21 11.12 -4.50
C PHE A 131 26.19 11.92 -3.64
N THR A 132 25.72 13.06 -3.15
CA THR A 132 26.27 13.71 -1.97
C THR A 132 25.36 13.38 -0.80
N THR A 133 25.94 12.98 0.32
CA THR A 133 25.23 12.44 1.47
C THR A 133 25.77 13.03 2.77
N LYS A 134 25.02 12.81 3.86
CA LYS A 134 25.46 13.03 5.24
C LYS A 134 25.04 11.84 6.11
N PRO A 135 25.68 11.62 7.27
CA PRO A 135 25.22 10.60 8.21
C PRO A 135 23.76 10.81 8.64
N ALA A 136 23.03 9.72 8.86
CA ALA A 136 21.71 9.79 9.47
C ALA A 136 21.78 10.34 10.90
N ASN A 137 20.75 11.09 11.31
CA ASN A 137 20.70 11.73 12.64
C ASN A 137 20.55 10.71 13.79
N ARG A 138 19.97 9.55 13.48
CA ARG A 138 19.74 8.41 14.38
C ARG A 138 19.54 7.15 13.53
N PRO A 139 19.66 5.94 14.11
CA PRO A 139 19.25 4.71 13.45
C PRO A 139 17.77 4.76 13.04
N MET A 140 17.46 4.17 11.88
CA MET A 140 16.07 3.90 11.48
C MET A 140 15.44 2.94 12.49
N GLU A 141 14.29 3.30 13.05
CA GLU A 141 13.54 2.43 13.96
C GLU A 141 12.44 1.69 13.19
N ILE A 142 12.02 0.54 13.71
CA ILE A 142 10.91 -0.24 13.14
C ILE A 142 9.64 0.62 12.95
N VAL A 143 9.32 1.49 13.91
CA VAL A 143 8.15 2.38 13.83
C VAL A 143 8.21 3.31 12.62
N ASP A 144 9.41 3.70 12.17
CA ASP A 144 9.58 4.57 11.02
C ASP A 144 9.13 3.92 9.71
N LEU A 145 9.34 2.61 9.58
CA LEU A 145 8.83 1.84 8.45
C LEU A 145 7.30 1.80 8.44
N LEU A 146 6.68 1.57 9.61
CA LEU A 146 5.23 1.43 9.73
C LEU A 146 4.47 2.75 9.52
N ARG A 147 5.08 3.89 9.85
CA ARG A 147 4.46 5.22 9.70
C ARG A 147 5.01 6.04 8.53
N HIS A 148 5.86 5.45 7.68
CA HIS A 148 6.48 6.10 6.53
C HIS A 148 7.35 7.33 6.88
N THR A 149 8.15 7.23 7.94
CA THR A 149 9.14 8.24 8.35
C THR A 149 10.57 7.70 8.35
N SER A 150 10.84 6.65 7.56
CA SER A 150 12.15 6.02 7.47
C SER A 150 13.11 6.72 6.49
N GLY A 151 12.61 7.63 5.66
CA GLY A 151 13.39 8.21 4.57
C GLY A 151 13.49 7.31 3.32
N LEU A 152 12.81 6.17 3.28
CA LEU A 152 12.63 5.40 2.03
C LEU A 152 11.60 6.11 1.13
N THR A 153 11.76 5.99 -0.18
CA THR A 153 10.94 6.68 -1.19
C THR A 153 10.39 5.70 -2.24
N TYR A 154 9.79 6.24 -3.30
CA TYR A 154 9.34 5.49 -4.46
C TYR A 154 9.80 6.12 -5.78
N ALA A 155 10.09 5.26 -6.75
CA ALA A 155 10.41 5.61 -8.13
C ALA A 155 9.45 6.64 -8.75
N PHE A 156 8.14 6.54 -8.48
CA PHE A 156 7.12 7.38 -9.12
C PHE A 156 6.99 8.78 -8.52
N GLN A 157 7.73 9.12 -7.46
CA GLN A 157 7.68 10.46 -6.86
C GLN A 157 8.34 11.53 -7.74
N ASN A 158 9.27 11.14 -8.62
CA ASN A 158 9.87 12.02 -9.63
C ASN A 158 10.36 13.37 -9.09
N SER A 159 10.82 13.43 -7.84
CA SER A 159 11.09 14.68 -7.14
C SER A 159 12.58 14.94 -6.92
N ASN A 160 13.41 13.91 -6.86
CA ASN A 160 14.85 14.03 -6.57
C ASN A 160 15.68 12.91 -7.25
N GLY A 161 17.01 12.98 -7.08
CA GLY A 161 17.94 12.00 -7.65
C GLY A 161 17.83 10.59 -7.07
N VAL A 162 17.34 10.43 -5.83
CA VAL A 162 17.07 9.11 -5.25
C VAL A 162 15.90 8.45 -5.97
N ASP A 163 14.80 9.18 -6.19
CA ASP A 163 13.67 8.64 -6.96
C ASP A 163 14.10 8.26 -8.39
N ALA A 164 15.02 9.02 -9.00
CA ALA A 164 15.60 8.73 -10.30
C ALA A 164 16.43 7.44 -10.29
N ALA A 165 17.22 7.21 -9.24
CA ALA A 165 17.95 5.96 -9.06
C ALA A 165 17.02 4.77 -8.82
N TYR A 166 15.94 4.93 -8.05
CA TYR A 166 14.91 3.90 -7.92
C TYR A 166 14.36 3.48 -9.29
N ARG A 167 14.10 4.44 -10.19
CA ARG A 167 13.67 4.15 -11.57
C ARG A 167 14.77 3.44 -12.37
N ALA A 168 16.00 3.95 -12.33
CA ALA A 168 17.13 3.37 -13.07
C ALA A 168 17.44 1.92 -12.65
N LEU A 169 17.25 1.60 -11.37
CA LEU A 169 17.45 0.26 -10.80
C LEU A 169 16.19 -0.63 -10.85
N GLY A 170 15.06 -0.11 -11.32
CA GLY A 170 13.79 -0.84 -11.38
C GLY A 170 13.26 -1.24 -9.99
N ILE A 171 13.50 -0.44 -8.95
CA ILE A 171 13.06 -0.72 -7.57
C ILE A 171 11.59 -0.31 -7.38
N GLY A 172 10.76 -1.25 -6.93
CA GLY A 172 9.35 -1.01 -6.61
C GLY A 172 8.40 -1.01 -7.83
N GLY A 173 8.88 -1.47 -8.98
CA GLY A 173 8.04 -1.81 -10.14
C GLY A 173 7.28 -3.11 -9.91
N LEU A 174 6.18 -3.30 -10.66
CA LEU A 174 5.39 -4.55 -10.61
C LEU A 174 6.16 -5.77 -11.12
N ASP A 175 7.20 -5.52 -11.89
CA ASP A 175 8.11 -6.45 -12.54
C ASP A 175 9.52 -6.41 -11.94
N THR A 176 9.71 -5.79 -10.76
CA THR A 176 11.01 -5.77 -10.08
C THR A 176 11.52 -7.20 -9.91
N ALA A 177 12.59 -7.53 -10.65
CA ALA A 177 13.22 -8.84 -10.58
C ALA A 177 14.09 -8.98 -9.32
N GLY A 178 14.16 -10.21 -8.82
CA GLY A 178 15.01 -10.60 -7.69
C GLY A 178 14.22 -11.15 -6.51
N SER A 179 14.96 -11.59 -5.51
CA SER A 179 14.48 -12.04 -4.21
C SER A 179 14.36 -10.87 -3.22
N LEU A 180 13.78 -11.12 -2.04
CA LEU A 180 13.76 -10.13 -0.96
C LEU A 180 15.18 -9.70 -0.52
N PRO A 181 16.16 -10.61 -0.36
CA PRO A 181 17.55 -10.23 -0.15
C PRO A 181 18.12 -9.31 -1.23
N ASP A 182 17.84 -9.60 -2.52
CA ASP A 182 18.30 -8.73 -3.62
C ASP A 182 17.69 -7.33 -3.52
N PHE A 183 16.42 -7.23 -3.12
CA PHE A 183 15.75 -5.96 -2.89
C PHE A 183 16.38 -5.17 -1.73
N ILE A 184 16.66 -5.83 -0.61
CA ILE A 184 17.32 -5.23 0.56
C ILE A 184 18.72 -4.71 0.18
N ALA A 185 19.50 -5.52 -0.55
CA ALA A 185 20.84 -5.17 -1.01
C ALA A 185 20.81 -3.99 -2.01
N LYS A 186 19.84 -3.93 -2.93
CA LYS A 186 19.71 -2.77 -3.82
C LYS A 186 19.48 -1.46 -3.06
N LEU A 187 18.79 -1.51 -1.92
CA LEU A 187 18.52 -0.33 -1.11
C LEU A 187 19.73 0.16 -0.31
N THR A 188 20.79 -0.65 -0.13
CA THR A 188 22.02 -0.19 0.54
C THR A 188 22.83 0.77 -0.32
N GLU A 189 22.66 0.72 -1.64
CA GLU A 189 23.33 1.59 -2.60
C GLU A 189 22.69 2.99 -2.70
N LEU A 190 21.57 3.20 -2.01
CA LEU A 190 20.75 4.41 -2.14
C LEU A 190 20.62 5.14 -0.82
N PRO A 191 20.84 6.47 -0.80
CA PRO A 191 20.64 7.24 0.41
C PRO A 191 19.15 7.43 0.71
N LEU A 192 18.83 7.61 2.00
CA LEU A 192 17.52 8.00 2.50
C LEU A 192 17.23 9.46 2.15
N ILE A 193 15.97 9.82 1.89
CA ILE A 193 15.60 11.22 1.61
C ILE A 193 15.55 12.09 2.87
N PHE A 194 15.49 11.50 4.07
CA PHE A 194 15.59 12.15 5.38
C PHE A 194 15.87 11.10 6.49
N SER A 195 16.18 11.53 7.71
CA SER A 195 16.33 10.66 8.92
C SER A 195 15.96 11.39 10.21
#